data_AF-A0A7D7A6A5-F1
#
_entry.id   AF-A0A7D7A6A5-F1
#
_cell.length_a   1.000
_cell.length_b   1.000
_cell.length_c   1.000
_cell.angle_alpha   90.00
_cell.angle_beta   90.00
_cell.angle_gamma   90.00
#
_symmetry.space_group_name_H-M   'P 1'
#
loop_
_entity.id
_entity.type
_entity.pdbx_description
1 polymer ?
#
loop_
_entity_poly.entity_id
_entity_poly.type
_entity_poly.pdbx_seq_one_letter_code
_entity_poly.pdbx_strand_id
1 'polypeptide(L)'
;MLRGETFMWSKIKKQLQGIICDSLRESVEFHCSNYRMHDGIGRTYITVDGKEVYNMCTLKRDYYRTPVEGNYSQVEFIETVYKYLNTPIEDCMKTQNPLVKMLLILDRRIGKRTLIKMKESIENEDAIIQYFYRLRCDAEKIH
;
A
#
# COMPACT_ATOMS: atom_id res chain seq x y z
N MET A 1 -19.89 1.38 5.89
CA MET A 1 -19.43 1.20 7.29
C MET A 1 -19.35 -0.30 7.54
N LEU A 2 -18.16 -0.91 7.47
CA LEU A 2 -17.96 -2.35 7.73
C LEU A 2 -17.84 -2.58 9.25
N ARG A 3 -18.96 -2.46 9.97
CA ARG A 3 -19.05 -2.86 11.38
C ARG A 3 -19.37 -4.36 11.43
N GLY A 4 -18.37 -5.21 11.65
CA GLY A 4 -18.62 -6.63 11.93
C GLY A 4 -17.40 -7.54 11.87
N GLU A 5 -16.39 -7.22 11.06
CA GLU A 5 -15.15 -8.01 11.01
C GLU A 5 -14.06 -7.32 11.83
N THR A 6 -13.67 -7.95 12.94
CA THR A 6 -12.45 -7.55 13.64
C THR A 6 -11.25 -7.88 12.75
N PHE A 7 -10.74 -6.86 12.05
CA PHE A 7 -9.52 -6.98 11.25
C PHE A 7 -8.33 -7.26 12.18
N MET A 8 -7.97 -8.54 12.31
CA MET A 8 -6.77 -8.91 13.05
C MET A 8 -5.54 -8.52 12.24
N TRP A 9 -4.96 -7.35 12.54
CA TRP A 9 -3.81 -6.78 11.82
C TRP A 9 -2.68 -7.79 11.64
N SER A 10 -2.37 -8.61 12.65
CA SER A 10 -1.31 -9.62 12.56
C SER A 10 -1.54 -10.63 11.42
N LYS A 11 -2.79 -11.01 11.15
CA LYS A 11 -3.14 -11.92 10.04
C LYS A 11 -3.02 -11.22 8.69
N ILE A 12 -3.57 -10.01 8.58
CA ILE A 12 -3.50 -9.19 7.35
C ILE A 12 -2.05 -8.86 7.00
N LYS A 13 -1.26 -8.41 7.99
CA LYS A 13 0.17 -8.10 7.82
C LYS A 13 0.93 -9.31 7.30
N LYS A 14 0.71 -10.50 7.88
CA LYS A 14 1.36 -11.73 7.42
C LYS A 14 1.02 -12.05 5.96
N GLN A 15 -0.24 -11.89 5.55
CA GLN A 15 -0.65 -12.10 4.16
C GLN A 15 -0.07 -11.04 3.23
N LEU A 16 -0.10 -9.77 3.63
CA LEU A 16 0.48 -8.65 2.89
C LEU A 16 1.99 -8.83 2.66
N GLN A 17 2.73 -9.20 3.70
CA GLN A 17 4.17 -9.50 3.57
C GLN A 17 4.42 -10.72 2.67
N GLY A 18 3.53 -11.72 2.71
CA GLY A 18 3.61 -12.92 1.86
C GLY A 18 3.36 -12.69 0.37
N ILE A 19 2.83 -11.53 -0.03
CA ILE A 19 2.65 -11.18 -1.44
C ILE A 19 3.76 -10.26 -1.98
N ILE A 20 4.64 -9.72 -1.15
CA ILE A 20 5.72 -8.84 -1.63
C ILE A 20 6.70 -9.61 -2.53
N CYS A 21 7.12 -8.98 -3.63
CA CYS A 21 8.10 -9.53 -4.57
C CYS A 21 9.42 -9.89 -3.88
N ASP A 22 10.07 -10.96 -4.35
CA ASP A 22 11.27 -11.50 -3.71
C ASP A 22 12.39 -10.46 -3.57
N SER A 23 12.52 -9.58 -4.57
CA SER A 23 13.51 -8.51 -4.62
C SER A 23 13.32 -7.43 -3.55
N LEU A 24 12.13 -7.30 -2.96
CA LEU A 24 11.79 -6.27 -1.98
C LEU A 24 11.35 -6.83 -0.63
N ARG A 25 11.31 -8.17 -0.46
CA ARG A 25 10.76 -8.82 0.74
C ARG A 25 11.42 -8.37 2.04
N GLU A 26 12.74 -8.23 2.03
CA GLU A 26 13.52 -7.82 3.22
C GLU A 26 13.67 -6.30 3.33
N SER A 27 13.41 -5.56 2.25
CA SER A 27 13.54 -4.10 2.21
C SER A 27 12.25 -3.39 2.60
N VAL A 28 11.09 -3.89 2.17
CA VAL A 28 9.79 -3.24 2.35
C VAL A 28 9.04 -3.84 3.54
N GLU A 29 8.78 -3.03 4.55
CA GLU A 29 8.00 -3.43 5.72
C GLU A 29 6.79 -2.53 5.97
N PHE A 30 5.71 -3.13 6.47
CA PHE A 30 4.49 -2.45 6.86
C PHE A 30 4.33 -2.43 8.37
N HIS A 31 4.06 -1.25 8.90
CA HIS A 31 3.90 -1.00 10.32
C HIS A 31 2.53 -0.40 10.59
N CYS A 32 1.94 -0.78 11.72
CA CYS A 32 0.65 -0.27 12.17
C CYS A 32 0.74 -0.06 13.67
N SER A 33 0.40 1.15 14.12
CA SER A 33 0.34 1.49 15.54
C SER A 33 -0.98 2.19 15.83
N ASN A 34 -1.72 1.67 16.81
CA ASN A 34 -2.95 2.28 17.30
C ASN A 34 -2.61 3.20 18.47
N TYR A 35 -2.92 4.49 18.35
CA TYR A 35 -2.75 5.44 19.45
C TYR A 35 -3.96 5.42 20.39
N ARG A 36 -5.18 5.34 19.84
CA ARG A 36 -6.44 5.26 20.61
C ARG A 36 -7.44 4.34 19.91
N MET A 37 -7.55 3.11 20.42
CA MET A 37 -8.42 2.07 19.86
C MET A 37 -9.91 2.42 19.88
N HIS A 38 -10.35 3.28 20.80
CA HIS A 38 -11.74 3.74 20.89
C HIS A 38 -12.09 4.89 19.94
N ASP A 39 -11.11 5.69 19.51
CA ASP A 39 -11.33 6.88 18.69
C ASP A 39 -11.01 6.66 17.20
N GLY A 40 -10.58 5.45 16.81
CA GLY A 40 -10.18 5.14 15.43
C GLY A 40 -8.86 5.81 15.01
N ILE A 41 -8.09 6.31 15.98
CA ILE A 41 -6.86 7.06 15.74
C ILE A 41 -5.65 6.14 15.79
N GLY A 42 -5.01 5.96 14.65
CA GLY A 42 -3.72 5.30 14.54
C GLY A 42 -2.94 5.77 13.33
N ARG A 43 -1.85 5.08 13.05
CA ARG A 43 -1.06 5.28 11.84
C ARG A 43 -0.63 3.95 11.26
N THR A 44 -0.67 3.88 9.94
CA THR A 44 0.11 2.90 9.18
C THR A 44 1.28 3.63 8.54
N TYR A 45 2.45 3.02 8.53
CA TYR A 45 3.57 3.54 7.76
C TYR A 45 4.34 2.42 7.08
N ILE A 46 5.03 2.76 5.99
CA ILE A 46 5.86 1.85 5.20
C ILE A 46 7.31 2.28 5.36
N THR A 47 8.18 1.32 5.62
CA THR A 47 9.63 1.53 5.63
C THR A 47 10.29 0.83 4.46
N VAL A 48 11.32 1.45 3.90
CA VAL A 48 12.26 0.85 2.93
C VAL A 48 13.65 0.88 3.55
N ASP A 49 14.26 -0.29 3.71
CA ASP A 49 15.56 -0.47 4.37
C ASP A 49 15.61 0.21 5.75
N GLY A 50 14.54 0.02 6.53
CA GLY A 50 14.37 0.60 7.87
C GLY A 50 14.03 2.10 7.91
N LYS A 51 13.95 2.80 6.78
CA LYS A 51 13.61 4.24 6.72
C LYS A 51 12.14 4.44 6.37
N GLU A 52 11.41 5.24 7.13
CA GLU A 52 10.01 5.57 6.85
C GLU A 52 9.90 6.38 5.54
N VAL A 53 9.14 5.86 4.57
CA VAL A 53 8.94 6.49 3.25
C VAL A 53 7.50 6.89 2.99
N TYR A 54 6.54 6.30 3.72
CA TYR A 54 5.14 6.65 3.59
C TYR A 54 4.39 6.55 4.91
N ASN A 55 3.60 7.57 5.23
CA ASN A 55 2.88 7.67 6.49
C ASN A 55 1.39 7.99 6.26
N MET A 56 0.55 7.07 6.70
CA MET A 56 -0.91 7.10 6.61
C MET A 56 -1.49 7.20 8.03
N CYS A 57 -1.32 8.37 8.64
CA CYS A 57 -1.82 8.69 9.98
C CYS A 57 -3.24 9.25 9.93
N THR A 58 -4.17 8.68 10.70
CA THR A 58 -5.56 9.15 10.80
C THR A 58 -5.63 10.61 11.25
N LEU A 59 -4.83 11.02 12.24
CA LEU A 59 -4.81 12.43 12.69
C LEU A 59 -4.36 13.37 11.58
N LYS A 60 -3.33 13.00 10.81
CA LYS A 60 -2.85 13.84 9.70
C LYS A 60 -3.94 13.94 8.63
N ARG A 61 -4.64 12.84 8.35
CA ARG A 61 -5.73 12.79 7.37
C ARG A 61 -6.94 13.64 7.77
N ASP A 62 -7.29 13.66 9.04
CA ASP A 62 -8.45 14.38 9.58
C ASP A 62 -8.11 15.83 9.99
N TYR A 63 -6.82 16.14 10.19
CA TYR A 63 -6.34 17.49 10.48
C TYR A 63 -6.62 18.45 9.32
N TYR A 64 -6.42 18.00 8.09
CA TYR A 64 -6.88 18.73 6.92
C TYR A 64 -8.39 18.53 6.83
N ARG A 65 -9.16 19.57 7.18
CA ARG A 65 -10.64 19.59 7.04
C ARG A 65 -11.12 19.21 5.63
N THR A 66 -10.22 19.31 4.64
CA THR A 66 -10.38 18.80 3.28
C THR A 66 -9.38 17.67 3.05
N PRO A 67 -9.81 16.50 2.54
CA PRO A 67 -8.89 15.46 2.08
C PRO A 67 -7.82 16.02 1.15
N VAL A 68 -6.56 15.88 1.52
CA VAL A 68 -5.44 16.14 0.62
C VAL A 68 -5.19 14.86 -0.17
N GLU A 69 -5.22 14.94 -1.50
CA GLU A 69 -4.91 13.82 -2.39
C GLU A 69 -3.57 13.18 -2.01
N GLY A 70 -3.49 11.84 -2.13
CA GLY A 70 -2.33 11.07 -1.68
C GLY A 70 -2.17 10.91 -0.15
N ASN A 71 -3.02 11.53 0.68
CA ASN A 71 -3.08 11.23 2.12
C ASN A 71 -4.21 10.26 2.43
N TYR A 72 -3.84 9.13 3.04
CA TYR A 72 -4.80 8.15 3.54
C TYR A 72 -4.65 7.98 5.05
N SER A 73 -5.74 7.62 5.70
CA SER A 73 -5.76 7.19 7.09
C SER A 73 -5.30 5.73 7.23
N GLN A 74 -5.01 5.35 8.47
CA GLN A 74 -4.75 3.95 8.83
C GLN A 74 -5.91 3.04 8.42
N VAL A 75 -7.15 3.50 8.64
CA VAL A 75 -8.37 2.73 8.37
C VAL A 75 -8.53 2.50 6.86
N GLU A 76 -8.40 3.55 6.05
CA GLU A 76 -8.46 3.45 4.59
C GLU A 76 -7.41 2.46 4.05
N PHE A 77 -6.19 2.47 4.61
CA PHE A 77 -5.16 1.53 4.20
C PHE A 77 -5.51 0.08 4.56
N ILE A 78 -5.92 -0.18 5.82
CA ILE A 78 -6.25 -1.54 6.27
C ILE A 78 -7.43 -2.10 5.46
N GLU A 79 -8.47 -1.31 5.24
CA GLU A 79 -9.61 -1.71 4.41
C GLU A 79 -9.19 -1.99 2.96
N THR A 80 -8.29 -1.18 2.40
CA THR A 80 -7.79 -1.37 1.03
C THR A 80 -6.97 -2.66 0.92
N VAL A 81 -6.07 -2.92 1.86
CA VAL A 81 -5.29 -4.16 1.89
C VAL A 81 -6.22 -5.38 2.03
N TYR A 82 -7.21 -5.31 2.92
CA TYR A 82 -8.15 -6.41 3.09
C TYR A 82 -8.92 -6.71 1.81
N LYS A 83 -9.46 -5.68 1.15
CA LYS A 83 -10.14 -5.82 -0.14
C LYS A 83 -9.19 -6.41 -1.19
N TYR A 84 -7.98 -5.87 -1.30
CA TYR A 84 -6.97 -6.32 -2.25
C TYR A 84 -6.61 -7.81 -2.10
N LEU A 85 -6.40 -8.27 -0.87
CA LEU A 85 -6.05 -9.66 -0.58
C LEU A 85 -7.19 -10.64 -0.88
N ASN A 86 -8.44 -10.16 -0.91
CA ASN A 86 -9.64 -10.96 -1.17
C ASN A 86 -10.25 -10.70 -2.55
N THR A 87 -9.55 -9.98 -3.44
CA THR A 87 -9.99 -9.70 -4.82
C THR A 87 -9.05 -10.40 -5.82
N PRO A 88 -9.56 -11.02 -6.90
CA PRO A 88 -8.73 -11.54 -7.98
C PRO A 88 -7.79 -10.46 -8.53
N ILE A 89 -6.54 -10.84 -8.84
CA ILE A 89 -5.51 -9.88 -9.25
C ILE A 89 -5.88 -9.18 -10.57
N GLU A 90 -6.60 -9.89 -11.44
CA GLU A 90 -7.11 -9.41 -12.72
C GLU A 90 -8.11 -8.26 -12.56
N ASP A 91 -8.90 -8.28 -11.48
CA ASP A 91 -9.84 -7.22 -11.17
C ASP A 91 -9.14 -6.04 -10.48
N CYS A 92 -8.16 -6.33 -9.61
CA CYS A 92 -7.31 -5.29 -9.03
C CYS A 92 -6.58 -4.48 -10.11
N MET A 93 -6.12 -5.10 -11.21
CA MET A 93 -5.44 -4.42 -12.32
C MET A 93 -6.30 -3.36 -13.04
N LYS A 94 -7.62 -3.35 -12.85
CA LYS A 94 -8.54 -2.37 -13.46
C LYS A 94 -8.76 -1.13 -12.58
N THR A 95 -8.11 -1.07 -11.42
CA THR A 95 -8.34 -0.05 -10.39
C THR A 95 -7.91 1.36 -10.82
N GLN A 96 -8.60 2.36 -10.28
CA GLN A 96 -8.14 3.75 -10.25
C GLN A 96 -7.67 4.18 -8.86
N ASN A 97 -7.72 3.29 -7.86
CA ASN A 97 -7.31 3.61 -6.50
C ASN A 97 -5.77 3.55 -6.37
N PRO A 98 -5.09 4.64 -5.96
CA PRO A 98 -3.63 4.68 -5.87
C PRO A 98 -3.04 3.68 -4.86
N LEU A 99 -3.69 3.43 -3.72
CA LEU A 99 -3.23 2.41 -2.77
C LEU A 99 -3.27 1.01 -3.39
N VAL A 100 -4.30 0.70 -4.19
CA VAL A 100 -4.36 -0.58 -4.92
C VAL A 100 -3.25 -0.66 -5.98
N LYS A 101 -2.96 0.45 -6.68
CA LYS A 101 -1.82 0.50 -7.62
C LYS A 101 -0.48 0.27 -6.91
N MET A 102 -0.26 0.87 -5.74
CA MET A 102 0.93 0.60 -4.91
C MET A 102 1.03 -0.88 -4.52
N LEU A 103 -0.08 -1.50 -4.11
CA LEU A 103 -0.10 -2.93 -3.77
C LEU A 103 0.22 -3.80 -4.99
N LEU A 104 -0.35 -3.51 -6.16
CA LEU A 104 -0.02 -4.18 -7.42
C LEU A 104 1.48 -4.08 -7.75
N ILE A 105 2.05 -2.88 -7.61
CA ILE A 105 3.48 -2.65 -7.84
C ILE A 105 4.32 -3.53 -6.93
N LEU A 106 3.97 -3.72 -5.66
CA LEU A 106 4.75 -4.53 -4.72
C LEU A 106 4.48 -6.04 -4.82
N ASP A 107 3.40 -6.44 -5.48
CA ASP A 107 2.93 -7.82 -5.50
C ASP A 107 3.75 -8.72 -6.44
N ARG A 108 4.24 -9.83 -5.90
CA ARG A 108 5.02 -10.86 -6.61
C ARG A 108 4.27 -11.52 -7.78
N ARG A 109 2.94 -11.47 -7.78
CA ARG A 109 2.09 -11.96 -8.89
C ARG A 109 2.20 -11.06 -10.12
N ILE A 110 2.54 -9.79 -9.94
CA ILE A 110 2.78 -8.85 -11.04
C ILE A 110 4.21 -9.05 -11.53
N GLY A 111 4.37 -9.66 -12.71
CA GLY A 111 5.69 -9.90 -13.29
C GLY A 111 6.29 -8.68 -14.00
N LYS A 112 7.58 -8.77 -14.33
CA LYS A 112 8.34 -7.71 -15.04
C LYS A 112 7.65 -7.19 -16.29
N ARG A 113 7.10 -8.09 -17.11
CA ARG A 113 6.37 -7.72 -18.35
C ARG A 113 5.15 -6.84 -18.07
N THR A 114 4.45 -7.09 -16.96
CA THR A 114 3.30 -6.29 -16.55
C THR A 114 3.75 -4.95 -15.99
N LEU A 115 4.77 -4.93 -15.13
CA LEU A 115 5.35 -3.66 -14.63
C LEU A 115 5.74 -2.70 -15.76
N ILE A 116 6.45 -3.20 -16.78
CA ILE A 116 6.86 -2.38 -17.93
C ILE A 116 5.64 -1.76 -18.64
N LYS A 117 4.55 -2.53 -18.81
CA LYS A 117 3.31 -2.02 -19.41
C LYS A 117 2.60 -0.97 -18.55
N MET A 118 2.85 -0.94 -17.24
CA MET A 118 2.28 0.04 -16.32
C MET A 118 3.06 1.36 -16.31
N LYS A 119 4.21 1.47 -16.99
CA LYS A 119 5.07 2.66 -16.95
C LYS A 119 4.32 3.97 -17.23
N GLU A 120 3.66 4.05 -18.37
CA GLU A 120 2.96 5.28 -18.81
C GLU A 120 1.82 5.67 -17.85
N SER A 121 1.10 4.69 -17.30
CA SER A 121 0.02 4.98 -16.36
C SER A 121 0.55 5.43 -15.00
N ILE A 122 1.71 4.92 -14.57
CA ILE A 122 2.35 5.29 -13.30
C ILE A 122 3.01 6.67 -13.36
N GLU A 123 3.53 7.10 -14.52
CA GLU A 123 4.13 8.43 -14.69
C GLU A 123 3.18 9.59 -14.32
N ASN A 124 1.86 9.34 -14.38
CA ASN A 124 0.82 10.30 -14.04
C ASN A 124 0.26 10.14 -12.60
N GLU A 125 0.80 9.20 -11.81
CA GLU A 125 0.37 8.97 -10.42
C GLU A 125 1.15 9.82 -9.41
N ASP A 126 0.68 9.82 -8.16
CA ASP A 126 1.36 10.47 -7.05
C ASP A 126 2.82 10.00 -6.89
N ALA A 127 3.67 10.91 -6.40
CA ALA A 127 5.11 10.70 -6.24
C ALA A 127 5.46 9.42 -5.45
N ILE A 128 4.62 9.03 -4.50
CA ILE A 128 4.83 7.81 -3.70
C ILE A 128 4.60 6.53 -4.52
N ILE A 129 3.65 6.52 -5.44
CA ILE A 129 3.37 5.40 -6.35
C ILE A 129 4.54 5.24 -7.32
N GLN A 130 4.99 6.37 -7.89
CA GLN A 130 6.17 6.39 -8.75
C GLN A 130 7.43 5.93 -8.01
N TYR A 131 7.57 6.29 -6.73
CA TYR A 131 8.68 5.86 -5.89
C TYR A 131 8.71 4.33 -5.75
N PHE A 132 7.61 3.69 -5.38
CA PHE A 132 7.56 2.23 -5.25
C PHE A 132 7.75 1.52 -6.59
N TYR A 133 7.27 2.11 -7.69
CA TYR A 133 7.52 1.58 -9.03
C TYR A 133 9.01 1.57 -9.36
N ARG A 134 9.70 2.70 -9.19
CA ARG A 134 11.14 2.81 -9.41
C ARG A 134 11.91 1.87 -8.49
N LEU A 135 11.55 1.82 -7.21
CA LEU A 135 12.16 0.90 -6.23
C LEU A 135 12.14 -0.55 -6.72
N ARG A 136 10.99 -1.00 -7.24
CA ARG A 136 10.88 -2.35 -7.78
C ARG A 136 11.64 -2.54 -9.08
N CYS A 137 11.56 -1.60 -10.02
CA CYS A 137 12.30 -1.65 -11.27
C CYS A 137 13.82 -1.73 -11.03
N ASP A 138 14.34 -0.92 -10.11
CA ASP A 138 15.76 -0.91 -9.76
C ASP A 138 16.18 -2.24 -9.11
N ALA A 139 15.41 -2.73 -8.14
CA ALA A 139 15.68 -4.00 -7.47
C ALA A 139 15.63 -5.21 -8.43
N GLU A 140 14.81 -5.13 -9.48
CA GLU A 140 14.65 -6.19 -10.48
C GLU A 140 15.45 -5.96 -11.78
N LYS A 141 16.23 -4.87 -11.88
CA LYS A 141 17.01 -4.43 -13.06
C LYS A 141 16.16 -4.31 -14.33
N ILE A 142 15.04 -3.61 -14.21
CA ILE A 142 14.11 -3.29 -15.30
C ILE A 142 14.41 -1.87 -15.77
N HIS A 143 14.83 -1.71 -17.03
CA HIS A 143 15.18 -0.42 -17.64
C HIS A 143 14.38 -0.22 -18.93
#